data_AF-A0A7W0Y007-F1
#
_entry.id   AF-A0A7W0Y007-F1
#
_cell.length_a   1.000
_cell.length_b   1.000
_cell.length_c   1.000
_cell.angle_alpha   90.00
_cell.angle_beta   90.00
_cell.angle_gamma   90.00
#
_symmetry.space_group_name_H-M   'P 1'
#
loop_
_entity.id
_entity.type
_entity.pdbx_description
1 polymer ?
#
loop_
_entity_poly.entity_id
_entity_poly.type
_entity_poly.pdbx_seq_one_letter_code
_entity_poly.pdbx_strand_id
1 'polypeptide(L)'
;VVGNSLRQVIGYDRYGSRLWTLPVAEVPTGLTAAGNDVLVSTGDGRLAKVSLGSGAVGWTRDLGAEASPQVTVLPGAVVCIDAHQNLQAMRLSDGQPLWDTSDRQARQVVSLLDGTVVEGDSRMLVGRSAASGEPWWQVDVRGQLERLWPSGRNLVVSTNLEVSALDRRGVTLWRTDRKELVSVSGEFAFLGNRNTAELRRVVDGAVLGRWRYDKPVSYLKSALITPRGVFGSLQPAGESTTFVEWA
;
A
#
# COMPACT_ATOMS: atom_id res chain seq x y z
N VAL A 1 4.30 -14.28 9.35
CA VAL A 1 3.62 -15.28 8.50
C VAL A 1 4.22 -15.22 7.11
N VAL A 2 4.35 -16.36 6.43
CA VAL A 2 4.82 -16.44 5.03
C VAL A 2 3.93 -17.39 4.23
N GLY A 3 3.81 -17.13 2.93
CA GLY A 3 3.20 -18.04 1.96
C GLY A 3 4.29 -18.66 1.10
N ASN A 4 4.06 -19.86 0.56
CA ASN A 4 5.02 -20.52 -0.34
C ASN A 4 4.33 -21.17 -1.55
N SER A 5 5.13 -21.57 -2.54
CA SER A 5 4.67 -22.26 -3.76
C SER A 5 4.15 -23.68 -3.52
N LEU A 6 4.33 -24.23 -2.31
CA LEU A 6 3.73 -25.51 -1.89
C LEU A 6 2.28 -25.36 -1.41
N ARG A 7 1.65 -24.20 -1.65
CA ARG A 7 0.27 -23.89 -1.25
C ARG A 7 0.09 -23.96 0.27
N GLN A 8 1.06 -23.38 0.98
CA GLN A 8 1.03 -23.31 2.44
C GLN A 8 1.17 -21.87 2.90
N VAL A 9 0.47 -21.56 4.00
CA VAL A 9 0.71 -20.38 4.83
C VAL A 9 1.30 -20.86 6.15
N ILE A 10 2.41 -20.28 6.56
CA ILE A 10 3.15 -20.69 7.75
C ILE A 10 3.23 -19.51 8.72
N GLY A 11 2.75 -19.74 9.94
CA GLY A 11 2.87 -18.82 11.06
C GLY A 11 4.14 -19.03 11.85
N TYR A 12 4.78 -17.93 12.22
CA TYR A 12 5.93 -17.91 13.11
C TYR A 12 5.68 -16.93 14.24
N ASP A 13 6.26 -17.20 15.40
CA ASP A 13 6.34 -16.22 16.46
C ASP A 13 7.36 -15.12 16.14
N ARG A 14 7.50 -14.16 17.04
CA ARG A 14 8.45 -13.04 16.90
C ARG A 14 9.93 -13.45 16.90
N TYR A 15 10.23 -14.70 17.27
CA TYR A 15 11.58 -15.26 17.31
C TYR A 15 11.87 -16.19 16.13
N GLY A 16 10.90 -16.39 15.23
CA GLY A 16 11.04 -17.26 14.07
C GLY A 16 10.73 -18.73 14.33
N SER A 17 10.18 -19.08 15.49
CA SER A 17 9.71 -20.44 15.75
C SER A 17 8.34 -20.67 15.11
N ARG A 18 8.20 -21.79 14.39
CA ARG A 18 6.97 -22.12 13.67
C ARG A 18 5.84 -22.43 14.65
N LEU A 19 4.73 -21.70 14.53
CA LEU A 19 3.53 -21.89 15.35
C LEU A 19 2.54 -22.85 14.70
N TRP A 20 2.29 -22.69 13.40
CA TRP A 20 1.29 -23.44 12.65
C TRP A 20 1.61 -23.47 11.16
N THR A 21 1.03 -24.44 10.47
CA THR A 21 1.03 -24.55 9.01
C THR A 21 -0.41 -24.76 8.55
N LEU A 22 -0.88 -23.90 7.64
CA LEU A 22 -2.19 -23.98 7.02
C LEU A 22 -2.03 -24.33 5.54
N PRO A 23 -2.47 -25.52 5.09
CA PRO A 23 -2.64 -25.80 3.67
C PRO A 23 -3.75 -24.92 3.08
N VAL A 24 -3.52 -24.39 1.88
CA VAL A 24 -4.51 -23.61 1.12
C VAL A 24 -4.74 -24.24 -0.25
N ALA A 25 -5.87 -23.92 -0.88
CA ALA A 25 -6.27 -24.54 -2.14
C ALA A 25 -5.34 -24.20 -3.31
N GLU A 26 -4.85 -22.96 -3.35
CA GLU A 26 -3.93 -22.45 -4.36
C GLU A 26 -2.77 -21.66 -3.75
N VAL A 27 -1.78 -21.34 -4.58
CA VAL A 27 -0.60 -20.57 -4.15
C VAL A 27 -1.03 -19.23 -3.54
N PRO A 28 -0.57 -18.89 -2.31
CA PRO A 28 -0.80 -17.57 -1.74
C PRO A 28 -0.20 -16.48 -2.62
N THR A 29 -1.02 -15.49 -2.99
CA THR A 29 -0.62 -14.34 -3.82
C THR A 29 -0.48 -13.06 -2.99
N GLY A 30 -1.09 -13.01 -1.80
CA GLY A 30 -1.00 -11.85 -0.91
C GLY A 30 -1.20 -12.22 0.56
N LEU A 31 -0.49 -11.50 1.43
CA LEU A 31 -0.63 -11.58 2.89
C LEU A 31 -0.81 -10.17 3.42
N THR A 32 -2.01 -9.85 3.92
CA THR A 32 -2.33 -8.52 4.45
C THR A 32 -2.61 -8.60 5.94
N ALA A 33 -1.88 -7.83 6.75
CA ALA A 33 -2.08 -7.81 8.19
C ALA A 33 -3.45 -7.19 8.55
N ALA A 34 -4.14 -7.79 9.50
CA ALA A 34 -5.45 -7.36 9.97
C ALA A 34 -5.53 -7.48 11.52
N GLY A 35 -4.72 -6.69 12.23
CA GLY A 35 -4.60 -6.79 13.69
C GLY A 35 -3.96 -8.11 14.11
N ASN A 36 -4.72 -8.95 14.85
CA ASN A 36 -4.28 -10.29 15.27
C ASN A 36 -4.57 -11.38 14.22
N ASP A 37 -5.10 -10.99 13.06
CA ASP A 37 -5.37 -11.86 11.93
C ASP A 37 -4.48 -11.48 10.73
N VAL A 38 -4.41 -12.38 9.75
CA VAL A 38 -3.86 -12.14 8.42
C VAL A 38 -4.90 -12.52 7.39
N LEU A 39 -5.08 -11.67 6.39
CA LEU A 39 -5.83 -12.00 5.20
C LEU A 39 -4.91 -12.66 4.19
N VAL A 40 -5.32 -13.83 3.71
CA VAL A 40 -4.61 -14.63 2.73
C VAL A 40 -5.39 -14.63 1.44
N SER A 41 -4.81 -14.05 0.40
CA SER A 41 -5.31 -14.16 -0.97
C SER A 41 -4.63 -15.32 -1.68
N THR A 42 -5.37 -16.12 -2.44
CA THR A 42 -4.83 -17.24 -3.22
C THR A 42 -5.09 -17.06 -4.72
N GLY A 43 -4.31 -17.74 -5.56
CA GLY A 43 -4.38 -17.58 -7.03
C GLY A 43 -5.70 -18.00 -7.68
N ASP A 44 -6.55 -18.76 -6.98
CA ASP A 44 -7.92 -19.07 -7.38
C ASP A 44 -8.95 -17.98 -7.02
N GLY A 45 -8.51 -16.81 -6.53
CA GLY A 45 -9.39 -15.70 -6.21
C GLY A 45 -10.07 -15.80 -4.83
N ARG A 46 -9.62 -16.71 -3.95
CA ARG A 46 -10.13 -16.78 -2.58
C ARG A 46 -9.41 -15.81 -1.66
N LEU A 47 -10.17 -15.28 -0.70
CA LEU A 47 -9.69 -14.47 0.41
C LEU A 47 -10.11 -15.12 1.72
N ALA A 48 -9.15 -15.46 2.57
CA ALA A 48 -9.41 -16.06 3.88
C ALA A 48 -8.85 -15.20 5.00
N LYS A 49 -9.60 -15.07 6.10
CA LYS A 49 -9.07 -14.51 7.35
C LYS A 49 -8.54 -15.62 8.24
N VAL A 50 -7.27 -15.52 8.62
CA VAL A 50 -6.56 -16.53 9.38
C VAL A 50 -5.98 -15.91 10.65
N SER A 51 -6.17 -16.54 11.80
CA SER A 51 -5.58 -16.07 13.06
C SER A 51 -4.05 -16.17 13.03
N LEU A 52 -3.35 -15.08 13.36
CA LEU A 52 -1.88 -15.09 13.46
C LEU A 52 -1.38 -16.04 14.56
N GLY A 53 -2.15 -16.20 15.64
CA GLY A 53 -1.75 -17.00 16.80
C GLY A 53 -1.89 -18.51 16.57
N SER A 54 -2.95 -18.95 15.88
CA SER A 54 -3.31 -20.37 15.78
C SER A 54 -3.38 -20.94 14.37
N GLY A 55 -3.43 -20.10 13.34
CA GLY A 55 -3.68 -20.54 11.97
C GLY A 55 -5.13 -20.93 11.71
N ALA A 56 -6.04 -20.73 12.67
CA ALA A 56 -7.45 -21.01 12.50
C ALA A 56 -8.07 -20.07 11.46
N VAL A 57 -8.84 -20.63 10.54
CA VAL A 57 -9.59 -19.87 9.53
C VAL A 57 -10.86 -19.35 10.18
N GLY A 58 -11.03 -18.03 10.23
CA GLY A 58 -12.24 -17.39 10.72
C GLY A 58 -13.36 -17.37 9.68
N TRP A 59 -13.02 -17.02 8.43
CA TRP A 59 -13.93 -17.05 7.29
C TRP A 59 -13.15 -17.14 5.98
N THR A 60 -13.83 -17.58 4.92
CA THR A 60 -13.33 -17.60 3.54
C THR A 60 -14.37 -17.01 2.60
N ARG A 61 -13.92 -16.21 1.64
CA ARG A 61 -14.73 -15.63 0.57
C ARG A 61 -14.15 -15.99 -0.78
N ASP A 62 -15.03 -16.26 -1.73
CA ASP A 62 -14.71 -16.37 -3.14
C ASP A 62 -14.92 -14.99 -3.77
N LEU A 63 -13.88 -14.41 -4.36
CA LEU A 63 -13.92 -13.12 -5.04
C LEU A 63 -14.00 -13.26 -6.57
N GLY A 64 -14.07 -14.50 -7.09
CA GLY A 64 -13.99 -14.79 -8.51
C GLY A 64 -12.54 -15.02 -8.98
N ALA A 65 -12.38 -15.97 -9.92
CA ALA A 65 -11.08 -16.41 -10.41
C ALA A 65 -10.29 -15.30 -11.15
N GLU A 66 -8.96 -15.43 -11.14
CA GLU A 66 -7.93 -14.58 -11.81
C GLU A 66 -7.47 -13.29 -11.12
N ALA A 67 -7.92 -12.98 -9.90
CA ALA A 67 -7.36 -11.84 -9.18
C ALA A 67 -6.17 -12.26 -8.28
N SER A 68 -5.06 -11.52 -8.35
CA SER A 68 -4.25 -11.23 -7.16
C SER A 68 -4.83 -9.98 -6.54
N PRO A 69 -5.91 -10.09 -5.72
CA PRO A 69 -6.65 -8.92 -5.29
C PRO A 69 -5.75 -8.01 -4.48
N GLN A 70 -5.74 -6.72 -4.82
CA GLN A 70 -5.17 -5.72 -3.93
C GLN A 70 -6.12 -5.57 -2.75
N VAL A 71 -5.65 -5.93 -1.54
CA VAL A 71 -6.45 -5.92 -0.32
C VAL A 71 -5.98 -4.80 0.60
N THR A 72 -6.92 -4.04 1.15
CA THR A 72 -6.67 -3.07 2.22
C THR A 72 -7.61 -3.31 3.39
N VAL A 73 -7.15 -3.02 4.61
CA VAL A 73 -7.87 -3.32 5.85
C VAL A 73 -8.05 -2.05 6.65
N LEU A 74 -9.28 -1.84 7.13
CA LEU A 74 -9.67 -0.77 8.03
C LEU A 74 -10.30 -1.37 9.29
N PRO A 75 -10.46 -0.59 10.38
CA PRO A 75 -11.27 -1.04 11.51
C PRO A 75 -12.66 -1.51 11.06
N GLY A 76 -12.92 -2.80 11.19
CA GLY A 76 -14.21 -3.43 10.87
C GLY A 76 -14.46 -3.80 9.41
N ALA A 77 -13.61 -3.37 8.47
CA ALA A 77 -13.82 -3.60 7.03
C ALA A 77 -12.56 -4.08 6.31
N VAL A 78 -12.77 -4.88 5.27
CA VAL A 78 -11.78 -5.27 4.27
C VAL A 78 -12.30 -4.79 2.94
N VAL A 79 -11.44 -4.12 2.16
CA VAL A 79 -11.76 -3.72 0.79
C VAL A 79 -10.75 -4.33 -0.16
N CYS A 80 -11.23 -4.90 -1.26
CA CYS A 80 -10.41 -5.49 -2.29
C CYS A 80 -10.85 -5.08 -3.69
N ILE A 81 -9.91 -5.14 -4.62
CA ILE A 81 -10.19 -5.07 -6.06
C ILE A 81 -10.28 -6.49 -6.59
N ASP A 82 -11.39 -6.83 -7.25
CA ASP A 82 -11.59 -8.13 -7.88
C ASP A 82 -10.99 -8.21 -9.30
N ALA A 83 -11.16 -9.35 -9.98
CA ALA A 83 -10.61 -9.59 -11.32
C ALA A 83 -11.22 -8.66 -12.39
N HIS A 84 -12.40 -8.11 -12.13
CA HIS A 84 -13.10 -7.20 -13.02
C HIS A 84 -12.81 -5.72 -12.70
N GLN A 85 -11.85 -5.46 -11.80
CA GLN A 85 -11.48 -4.13 -11.31
C GLN A 85 -12.57 -3.43 -10.48
N ASN A 86 -13.57 -4.18 -10.01
CA ASN A 86 -14.59 -3.65 -9.10
C ASN A 86 -14.05 -3.65 -7.67
N LEU A 87 -14.47 -2.66 -6.87
CA LEU A 87 -14.27 -2.71 -5.42
C LEU A 87 -15.34 -3.58 -4.77
N GLN A 88 -14.91 -4.42 -3.85
CA GLN A 88 -15.79 -5.12 -2.92
C GLN A 88 -15.35 -4.83 -1.50
N ALA A 89 -16.29 -4.46 -0.64
CA ALA A 89 -16.08 -4.32 0.77
C ALA A 89 -16.85 -5.37 1.56
N MET A 90 -16.21 -5.88 2.61
CA MET A 90 -16.77 -6.88 3.50
C MET A 90 -16.38 -6.61 4.93
N ARG A 91 -17.20 -7.10 5.86
CA ARG A 91 -16.95 -6.99 7.29
C ARG A 91 -15.77 -7.86 7.67
N LEU A 92 -14.79 -7.28 8.35
CA LEU A 92 -13.60 -8.02 8.79
C LEU A 92 -13.92 -9.16 9.76
N SER A 93 -15.00 -9.05 10.55
CA SER A 93 -15.35 -10.07 11.55
C SER A 93 -15.76 -11.40 10.93
N ASP A 94 -16.57 -11.39 9.86
CA ASP A 94 -17.26 -12.57 9.33
C ASP A 94 -17.25 -12.69 7.79
N GLY A 95 -16.65 -11.73 7.08
CA GLY A 95 -16.56 -11.74 5.62
C GLY A 95 -17.88 -11.42 4.91
N GLN A 96 -18.93 -11.00 5.63
CA GLN A 96 -20.20 -10.62 5.01
C GLN A 96 -20.02 -9.33 4.17
N PRO A 97 -20.65 -9.23 2.99
CA PRO A 97 -20.54 -8.05 2.14
C PRO A 97 -21.10 -6.81 2.85
N LEU A 98 -20.45 -5.68 2.65
CA LEU A 98 -20.90 -4.36 3.10
C LEU A 98 -21.44 -3.55 1.93
N TRP A 99 -20.66 -3.46 0.86
CA TRP A 99 -20.98 -2.75 -0.37
C TRP A 99 -20.02 -3.19 -1.48
N ASP A 100 -20.38 -2.90 -2.73
CA ASP A 100 -19.55 -3.12 -3.91
C ASP A 100 -19.76 -1.98 -4.91
N THR A 101 -18.83 -1.83 -5.85
CA THR A 101 -18.94 -0.87 -6.96
C THR A 101 -18.91 -1.63 -8.27
N SER A 102 -19.97 -1.59 -9.07
CA SER A 102 -20.06 -2.35 -10.32
C SER A 102 -19.71 -1.54 -11.58
N ASP A 103 -19.38 -0.26 -11.46
CA ASP A 103 -19.28 0.71 -12.55
C ASP A 103 -17.91 1.39 -12.68
N ARG A 104 -16.90 0.92 -11.94
CA ARG A 104 -15.55 1.51 -11.96
C ARG A 104 -14.48 0.45 -12.16
N GLN A 105 -13.39 0.88 -12.80
CA GLN A 105 -12.19 0.07 -13.02
C GLN A 105 -11.05 0.60 -12.17
N ALA A 106 -11.11 0.28 -10.88
CA ALA A 106 -10.02 0.64 -9.98
C ALA A 106 -8.80 -0.24 -10.25
N ARG A 107 -7.63 0.40 -10.31
CA ARG A 107 -6.34 -0.28 -10.45
C ARG A 107 -5.62 -0.40 -9.11
N GLN A 108 -5.91 0.51 -8.18
CA GLN A 108 -5.28 0.58 -6.88
C GLN A 108 -6.31 0.95 -5.81
N VAL A 109 -6.14 0.39 -4.62
CA VAL A 109 -6.95 0.71 -3.45
C VAL A 109 -6.07 0.80 -2.20
N VAL A 110 -6.25 1.87 -1.42
CA VAL A 110 -5.59 2.06 -0.12
C VAL A 110 -6.59 2.56 0.91
N SER A 111 -6.26 2.39 2.18
CA SER A 111 -7.05 2.91 3.29
C SER A 111 -6.30 4.00 4.06
N LEU A 112 -7.06 4.98 4.56
CA LEU A 112 -6.57 6.05 5.43
C LEU A 112 -7.08 5.82 6.87
N LEU A 113 -6.36 6.34 7.85
CA LEU A 113 -6.66 6.16 9.28
C LEU A 113 -7.96 6.83 9.76
N ASP A 114 -8.71 7.51 8.88
CA ASP A 114 -10.00 8.12 9.22
C ASP A 114 -11.21 7.39 8.64
N GLY A 115 -11.02 6.17 8.12
CA GLY A 115 -12.09 5.37 7.55
C GLY A 115 -12.37 5.66 6.08
N THR A 116 -11.49 6.41 5.41
CA THR A 116 -11.54 6.61 3.96
C THR A 116 -10.87 5.47 3.22
N VAL A 117 -11.53 4.92 2.21
CA VAL A 117 -10.93 4.07 1.17
C VAL A 117 -10.68 4.95 -0.04
N VAL A 118 -9.45 4.95 -0.55
CA VAL A 118 -9.12 5.66 -1.78
C VAL A 118 -8.87 4.64 -2.87
N GLU A 119 -9.71 4.68 -3.90
CA GLU A 119 -9.49 3.96 -5.15
C GLU A 119 -8.85 4.89 -6.18
N GLY A 120 -8.02 4.31 -7.04
CA GLY A 120 -7.39 5.02 -8.15
C GLY A 120 -7.47 4.23 -9.45
N ASP A 121 -7.89 4.90 -10.51
CA ASP A 121 -7.71 4.45 -11.89
C ASP A 121 -6.47 5.14 -12.52
N SER A 122 -6.40 5.25 -13.85
CA SER A 122 -5.26 5.89 -14.51
C SER A 122 -5.06 7.38 -14.17
N ARG A 123 -6.14 8.12 -13.89
CA ARG A 123 -6.10 9.59 -13.72
C ARG A 123 -7.05 10.10 -12.65
N MET A 124 -7.97 9.29 -12.17
CA MET A 124 -8.94 9.66 -11.16
C MET A 124 -8.64 8.96 -9.85
N LEU A 125 -8.71 9.72 -8.75
CA LEU A 125 -8.83 9.19 -7.41
C LEU A 125 -10.23 9.47 -6.88
N VAL A 126 -10.80 8.49 -6.19
CA VAL A 126 -12.08 8.64 -5.49
C VAL A 126 -11.89 8.21 -4.04
N GLY A 127 -12.19 9.11 -3.11
CA GLY A 127 -12.24 8.80 -1.69
C GLY A 127 -13.66 8.43 -1.28
N ARG A 128 -13.81 7.28 -0.63
CA ARG A 128 -15.09 6.69 -0.23
C ARG A 128 -15.13 6.38 1.25
N SER A 129 -16.32 6.41 1.82
CA SER A 129 -16.60 5.84 3.13
C SER A 129 -16.31 4.34 3.13
N ALA A 130 -15.43 3.85 4.01
CA ALA A 130 -15.22 2.41 4.16
C ALA A 130 -16.48 1.67 4.64
N ALA A 131 -17.38 2.35 5.34
CA ALA A 131 -18.59 1.74 5.90
C ALA A 131 -19.72 1.61 4.87
N SER A 132 -19.88 2.59 3.97
CA SER A 132 -21.01 2.66 3.04
C SER A 132 -20.64 2.61 1.55
N GLY A 133 -19.38 2.80 1.18
CA GLY A 133 -18.93 2.88 -0.22
C GLY A 133 -19.25 4.20 -0.91
N GLU A 134 -19.99 5.09 -0.23
CA GLU A 134 -20.37 6.39 -0.75
C GLU A 134 -19.14 7.28 -1.00
N PRO A 135 -19.03 7.90 -2.19
CA PRO A 135 -17.93 8.81 -2.48
C PRO A 135 -18.08 10.11 -1.70
N TRP A 136 -16.99 10.58 -1.09
CA TRP A 136 -16.91 11.88 -0.41
C TRP A 136 -16.25 12.94 -1.27
N TRP A 137 -15.27 12.52 -2.07
CA TRP A 137 -14.49 13.41 -2.91
C TRP A 137 -13.92 12.65 -4.10
N GLN A 138 -13.57 13.42 -5.11
CA GLN A 138 -13.00 12.94 -6.36
C GLN A 138 -11.94 13.93 -6.83
N VAL A 139 -10.79 13.44 -7.30
CA VAL A 139 -9.65 14.25 -7.70
C VAL A 139 -9.05 13.71 -9.00
N ASP A 140 -8.98 14.56 -10.02
CA ASP A 140 -8.14 14.33 -11.19
C ASP A 140 -6.67 14.57 -10.83
N VAL A 141 -5.84 13.53 -10.95
CA VAL A 141 -4.39 13.64 -10.76
C VAL A 141 -3.71 14.07 -12.06
N ARG A 142 -2.57 14.75 -11.93
CA ARG A 142 -1.76 15.15 -13.09
C ARG A 142 -0.86 14.00 -13.50
N GLY A 143 -0.97 13.57 -14.76
CA GLY A 143 -0.23 12.42 -15.27
C GLY A 143 -0.95 11.11 -15.03
N GLN A 144 -0.25 10.00 -15.27
CA GLN A 144 -0.76 8.65 -15.05
C GLN A 144 -0.41 8.20 -13.62
N LEU A 145 -1.41 7.71 -12.90
CA LEU A 145 -1.23 7.15 -11.56
C LEU A 145 -0.26 5.98 -11.60
N GLU A 146 0.80 6.07 -10.80
CA GLU A 146 1.75 4.98 -10.64
C GLU A 146 1.52 4.25 -9.33
N ARG A 147 1.39 4.98 -8.21
CA ARG A 147 1.15 4.36 -6.91
C ARG A 147 0.57 5.33 -5.87
N LEU A 148 -0.25 4.76 -5.00
CA LEU A 148 -0.83 5.36 -3.81
C LEU A 148 -0.10 4.89 -2.54
N TRP A 149 0.27 5.83 -1.65
CA TRP A 149 0.85 5.52 -0.35
C TRP A 149 0.09 6.21 0.78
N PRO A 150 -0.56 5.46 1.68
CA PRO A 150 -1.19 6.05 2.85
C PRO A 150 -0.15 6.60 3.83
N SER A 151 -0.44 7.77 4.38
CA SER A 151 0.36 8.47 5.40
C SER A 151 -0.57 8.94 6.52
N GLY A 152 -0.96 7.99 7.37
CA GLY A 152 -1.96 8.22 8.40
C GLY A 152 -3.33 8.57 7.79
N ARG A 153 -3.78 9.81 8.00
CA ARG A 153 -5.03 10.34 7.41
C ARG A 153 -4.82 11.01 6.05
N ASN A 154 -3.59 11.09 5.57
CA ASN A 154 -3.23 11.72 4.31
C ASN A 154 -2.78 10.66 3.31
N LEU A 155 -2.63 11.10 2.06
CA LEU A 155 -2.24 10.25 0.96
C LEU A 155 -1.07 10.89 0.21
N VAL A 156 -0.04 10.12 -0.08
CA VAL A 156 0.99 10.50 -1.05
C VAL A 156 0.70 9.78 -2.35
N VAL A 157 0.63 10.53 -3.44
CA VAL A 157 0.29 10.07 -4.78
C VAL A 157 1.50 10.28 -5.66
N SER A 158 2.00 9.21 -6.27
CA SER A 158 3.01 9.28 -7.32
C SER A 158 2.35 9.07 -8.67
N THR A 159 2.66 9.97 -9.59
CA THR A 159 2.35 9.83 -11.02
C THR A 159 3.64 9.91 -11.82
N ASN A 160 3.56 9.60 -13.11
CA ASN A 160 4.70 9.76 -14.01
C ASN A 160 5.15 11.22 -14.22
N LEU A 161 4.43 12.21 -13.70
CA LEU A 161 4.76 13.64 -13.83
C LEU A 161 5.16 14.28 -12.51
N GLU A 162 4.51 13.89 -11.41
CA GLU A 162 4.67 14.55 -10.12
C GLU A 162 4.48 13.58 -8.95
N VAL A 163 4.99 13.99 -7.79
CA VAL A 163 4.57 13.46 -6.50
C VAL A 163 3.77 14.53 -5.78
N SER A 164 2.62 14.16 -5.24
CA SER A 164 1.75 15.06 -4.48
C SER A 164 1.32 14.45 -3.16
N ALA A 165 1.01 15.28 -2.17
CA ALA A 165 0.30 14.87 -0.98
C ALA A 165 -1.10 15.49 -0.96
N LEU A 166 -2.07 14.67 -0.58
CA LEU A 166 -3.46 15.04 -0.42
C LEU A 166 -3.87 14.84 1.05
N ASP A 167 -4.69 15.74 1.57
CA ASP A 167 -5.38 15.56 2.84
C ASP A 167 -6.51 14.53 2.70
N ARG A 168 -7.14 14.18 3.82
CA ARG A 168 -8.24 13.21 3.89
C ARG A 168 -9.49 13.55 3.05
N ARG A 169 -9.59 14.79 2.58
CA ARG A 169 -10.69 15.30 1.74
C ARG A 169 -10.29 15.42 0.27
N GLY A 170 -9.12 14.90 -0.11
CA GLY A 170 -8.57 15.02 -1.46
C GLY A 170 -7.97 16.40 -1.76
N VAL A 171 -7.84 17.29 -0.76
CA VAL A 171 -7.25 18.62 -0.98
C VAL A 171 -5.73 18.48 -1.03
N THR A 172 -5.12 19.05 -2.07
CA THR A 172 -3.67 19.01 -2.21
C THR A 172 -2.98 19.86 -1.15
N LEU A 173 -2.13 19.22 -0.37
CA LEU A 173 -1.25 19.85 0.63
C LEU A 173 0.00 20.43 -0.05
N TRP A 174 0.64 19.63 -0.91
CA TRP A 174 1.78 20.05 -1.71
C TRP A 174 1.95 19.15 -2.95
N ARG A 175 2.74 19.65 -3.90
CA ARG A 175 3.19 18.89 -5.08
C ARG A 175 4.66 19.19 -5.36
N THR A 176 5.34 18.25 -6.00
CA THR A 176 6.67 18.45 -6.53
C THR A 176 6.83 17.71 -7.84
N ASP A 177 7.34 18.42 -8.85
CA ASP A 177 7.69 17.84 -10.13
C ASP A 177 9.12 17.25 -10.08
N ARG A 178 9.46 16.39 -11.04
CA ARG A 178 10.84 15.89 -11.26
C ARG A 178 11.46 15.18 -10.06
N LYS A 179 10.62 14.53 -9.27
CA LYS A 179 10.99 13.70 -8.12
C LYS A 179 10.20 12.40 -8.22
N GLU A 180 10.85 11.33 -7.82
CA GLU A 180 10.25 10.02 -7.62
C GLU A 180 10.02 9.81 -6.13
N LEU A 181 8.91 9.18 -5.78
CA LEU A 181 8.65 8.75 -4.42
C LEU A 181 9.35 7.42 -4.16
N VAL A 182 10.26 7.42 -3.20
CA VAL A 182 11.05 6.23 -2.84
C VAL A 182 10.34 5.45 -1.73
N SER A 183 9.92 6.13 -0.67
CA SER A 183 9.17 5.50 0.42
C SER A 183 8.37 6.51 1.24
N VAL A 184 7.38 5.98 1.97
CA VAL A 184 6.60 6.72 2.97
C VAL A 184 6.66 5.93 4.27
N SER A 185 6.87 6.61 5.38
CA SER A 185 6.88 6.02 6.73
C SER A 185 6.22 7.00 7.70
N GLY A 186 5.08 6.60 8.26
CA GLY A 186 4.28 7.46 9.11
C GLY A 186 3.88 8.75 8.38
N GLU A 187 4.34 9.88 8.89
CA GLU A 187 4.07 11.23 8.35
C GLU A 187 5.16 11.76 7.42
N PHE A 188 6.13 10.94 7.03
CA PHE A 188 7.28 11.36 6.23
C PHE A 188 7.30 10.67 4.87
N ALA A 189 7.65 11.44 3.84
CA ALA A 189 7.89 10.97 2.49
C ALA A 189 9.36 11.20 2.14
N PHE A 190 10.04 10.14 1.70
CA PHE A 190 11.39 10.23 1.15
C PHE A 190 11.31 10.25 -0.37
N LEU A 191 11.81 11.34 -0.94
CA LEU A 191 11.73 11.66 -2.36
C LEU A 191 13.14 11.77 -2.91
N GLY A 192 13.31 11.45 -4.18
CA GLY A 192 14.59 11.71 -4.82
C GLY A 192 14.50 11.87 -6.31
N ASN A 193 15.64 12.21 -6.90
CA ASN A 193 15.84 12.22 -8.34
C ASN A 193 17.31 11.91 -8.60
N ARG A 194 17.72 12.06 -9.86
CA ARG A 194 19.09 11.82 -10.30
C ARG A 194 20.18 12.50 -9.48
N ASN A 195 19.90 13.64 -8.85
CA ASN A 195 20.93 14.49 -8.23
C ASN A 195 20.76 14.72 -6.73
N THR A 196 19.55 14.52 -6.20
CA THR A 196 19.22 14.90 -4.83
C THR A 196 18.19 13.96 -4.21
N ALA A 197 18.35 13.70 -2.92
CA ALA A 197 17.33 13.14 -2.04
C ALA A 197 16.78 14.23 -1.12
N GLU A 198 15.54 14.08 -0.70
CA GLU A 198 14.96 14.92 0.34
C GLU A 198 13.91 14.16 1.17
N LEU A 199 13.87 14.49 2.45
CA LEU A 199 12.87 14.04 3.39
C LEU A 199 11.86 15.16 3.59
N ARG A 200 10.59 14.88 3.33
CA ARG A 200 9.49 15.83 3.53
C ARG A 200 8.50 15.32 4.55
N ARG A 201 7.94 16.25 5.33
CA ARG A 201 6.75 15.98 6.12
C ARG A 201 5.51 16.06 5.22
N VAL A 202 4.65 15.06 5.29
CA VAL A 202 3.50 14.90 4.40
C VAL A 202 2.43 15.98 4.65
N VAL A 203 2.20 16.37 5.91
CA VAL A 203 1.10 17.27 6.28
C VAL A 203 1.24 18.70 5.71
N ASP A 204 2.45 19.17 5.49
CA ASP A 204 2.71 20.57 5.08
C ASP A 204 3.82 20.72 4.03
N GLY A 205 4.46 19.63 3.63
CA GLY A 205 5.51 19.64 2.61
C GLY A 205 6.84 20.20 3.10
N ALA A 206 7.00 20.46 4.41
CA ALA A 206 8.23 20.97 4.99
C ALA A 206 9.39 20.00 4.66
N VAL A 207 10.46 20.54 4.06
CA VAL A 207 11.69 19.80 3.78
C VAL A 207 12.50 19.73 5.06
N LEU A 208 12.62 18.53 5.63
CA LEU A 208 13.32 18.28 6.89
C LEU A 208 14.79 17.95 6.68
N GLY A 209 15.12 17.43 5.49
CA GLY A 209 16.48 17.15 5.07
C GLY A 209 16.58 17.14 3.55
N ARG A 210 17.72 17.61 3.03
CA ARG A 210 18.03 17.58 1.60
C ARG A 210 19.50 17.27 1.42
N TRP A 211 19.76 16.23 0.63
CA TRP A 211 21.11 15.75 0.37
C TRP A 211 21.35 15.76 -1.14
N ARG A 212 22.55 16.20 -1.51
CA ARG A 212 23.03 16.17 -2.90
C ARG A 212 23.99 15.01 -3.04
N TYR A 213 23.87 14.27 -4.14
CA TYR A 213 24.82 13.21 -4.45
C TYR A 213 26.08 13.80 -5.08
N ASP A 214 27.24 13.21 -4.75
CA ASP A 214 28.51 13.58 -5.39
C ASP A 214 28.52 13.26 -6.89
N LYS A 215 27.82 12.18 -7.27
CA LYS A 215 27.61 11.75 -8.65
C LYS A 215 26.12 11.54 -8.93
N PRO A 216 25.65 11.76 -10.16
CA PRO A 216 24.28 11.44 -10.53
C PRO A 216 23.96 9.96 -10.32
N VAL A 217 22.79 9.67 -9.76
CA VAL A 217 22.29 8.31 -9.54
C VAL A 217 21.34 7.90 -10.66
N SER A 218 21.39 6.64 -11.08
CA SER A 218 20.50 6.11 -12.12
C SER A 218 19.07 5.96 -11.58
N TYR A 219 18.92 5.50 -10.35
CA TYR A 219 17.64 5.40 -9.63
C TYR A 219 17.90 5.16 -8.13
N LEU A 220 16.87 5.42 -7.31
CA LEU A 220 16.84 5.09 -5.89
C LEU A 220 15.97 3.84 -5.71
N LYS A 221 16.54 2.77 -5.16
CA LYS A 221 15.83 1.48 -5.06
C LYS A 221 14.83 1.45 -3.93
N SER A 222 15.28 1.87 -2.75
CA SER A 222 14.52 1.76 -1.51
C SER A 222 15.14 2.67 -0.46
N ALA A 223 14.29 3.12 0.47
CA ALA A 223 14.71 3.87 1.63
C ALA A 223 13.84 3.51 2.83
N LEU A 224 14.48 3.26 3.97
CA LEU A 224 13.90 3.08 5.27
C LEU A 224 14.05 4.38 6.06
N ILE A 225 12.93 5.00 6.40
CA ILE A 225 12.90 6.21 7.22
C ILE A 225 12.76 5.78 8.68
N THR A 226 13.67 6.26 9.53
CA THR A 226 13.70 5.96 10.97
C THR A 226 13.87 7.26 11.78
N PRO A 227 13.63 7.24 13.10
CA PRO A 227 13.95 8.37 13.97
C PRO A 227 15.45 8.75 14.02
N ARG A 228 16.35 7.88 13.55
CA ARG A 228 17.80 8.11 13.54
C ARG A 228 18.34 8.61 12.21
N GLY A 229 17.52 8.66 11.17
CA GLY A 229 17.94 8.98 9.80
C GLY A 229 17.23 8.13 8.76
N VAL A 230 17.56 8.38 7.50
CA VAL A 230 17.08 7.60 6.36
C VAL A 230 18.19 6.69 5.86
N PHE A 231 17.87 5.42 5.66
CA PHE A 231 18.80 4.38 5.26
C PHE A 231 18.32 3.77 3.95
N GLY A 232 19.13 3.76 2.90
CA GLY A 232 18.65 3.28 1.61
C GLY A 232 19.73 2.71 0.72
N SER A 233 19.28 2.29 -0.45
CA SER A 233 20.17 1.82 -1.51
C SER A 233 19.98 2.65 -2.77
N LEU A 234 21.10 3.03 -3.36
CA LEU A 234 21.15 3.80 -4.60
C LEU A 234 22.14 3.18 -5.57
N GLN A 235 21.94 3.42 -6.86
CA GLN A 235 22.90 3.03 -7.88
C GLN A 235 23.48 4.27 -8.56
N PRO A 236 24.75 4.62 -8.33
CA PRO A 236 25.40 5.69 -9.08
C PRO A 236 25.49 5.33 -10.57
N ALA A 237 25.52 6.33 -11.44
CA ALA A 237 25.59 6.11 -12.87
C ALA A 237 26.87 5.33 -13.26
N GLY A 238 26.70 4.16 -13.87
CA GLY A 238 27.81 3.29 -14.30
C GLY A 238 28.44 2.44 -13.19
N GLU A 239 27.87 2.44 -11.99
CA GLU A 239 28.42 1.73 -10.83
C GLU A 239 27.42 0.71 -10.25
N SER A 240 27.89 -0.13 -9.33
CA SER A 240 27.03 -1.08 -8.60
C SER A 240 26.17 -0.36 -7.56
N THR A 241 25.09 -1.04 -7.12
CA THR A 241 24.26 -0.53 -6.02
C THR A 241 25.09 -0.43 -4.74
N THR A 242 24.99 0.71 -4.05
CA THR A 242 25.61 0.95 -2.75
C THR A 242 24.55 1.33 -1.71
N PHE A 243 24.90 1.15 -0.44
CA PHE A 243 24.08 1.56 0.70
C PHE A 243 24.50 2.94 1.18
N VAL A 244 23.51 3.77 1.53
CA VAL A 244 23.73 5.15 1.96
C VAL A 244 22.87 5.46 3.18
N GLU A 245 23.46 6.20 4.10
CA GLU A 245 22.80 6.79 5.26
C GLU A 245 22.71 8.30 5.06
N TRP A 246 21.50 8.82 5.23
CA TRP A 246 21.18 10.25 5.25
C TRP A 246 20.78 10.61 6.67
N ALA A 247 21.77 11.09 7.43
CA ALA A 247 21.58 11.68 8.76
C ALA A 247 21.27 13.18 8.66
#